data_AF-A0A2S6FNR5-F1
#
_entry.id   AF-A0A2S6FNR5-F1
#
_cell.length_a   1.000
_cell.length_b   1.000
_cell.length_c   1.000
_cell.angle_alpha   90.00
_cell.angle_beta   90.00
_cell.angle_gamma   90.00
#
_symmetry.space_group_name_H-M   'P 1'
#
loop_
_entity.id
_entity.type
_entity.pdbx_description
1 polymer ?
#
loop_
_entity_poly.entity_id
_entity_poly.type
_entity_poly.pdbx_seq_one_letter_code
_entity_poly.pdbx_strand_id
1 'polypeptide(L)'
;MAYAEQAETEALHEPKSFLTKYIWSQDHKVIAIQYSLTALFVGLVAVVLSDLMRMQIGFPGSLAFMDASTYYQAMTMHGMIMVIYLLTALFLGGFGNYLIPLMVGARDMVFPYVNMLSYWFYLVAVVVLLSSFFVPGGPTGAGWTLYPPQSIAQGTPGVEWGIVLMLVSLAIFIVAATMGGLNYVTTVLQARTHGMTLFRMPLSVWGIFMASIMALLAFPALFVSAVMMLFDKLLGTSFFMPAMVSLGQQLDHQGGSPILFQHLFWFFGHPEVYIVALPAFGLVSDLISTHARKNIFGYRMMVWAIIAIGVLSFVVWAHHMYVSGMNPYFGFFFAVSTLIIAVPTALKVYNWVLTLWRGDIHLTVPMLFALAFIVTFLVGGLTGLFLGNVIVDIPLSDTYFVVAHFHMVMGVAPVLVVFGGIYHWYPKVTGRMYNDTLGKLHFWITFLGTYAIFFPMHYLGFQGMPRRYYAYENYAFIPQSAQELNAFITVVALTVGVSQLLFVFNMAWSAFKGKPAGSNPWGGASLEWQTPNTPPIHGNWGEKLPVVHRWAYDYSVPGIEQDFVPQTVSAEELEHMRQLSAGTWKADVKT
;
A
#
# COMPACT_ATOMS: atom_id res chain seq x y z
N MET A 1 23.08 -3.56 22.60
CA MET A 1 21.60 -3.42 22.64
C MET A 1 21.13 -4.58 23.49
N ALA A 2 20.56 -4.33 24.68
CA ALA A 2 20.25 -5.39 25.65
C ALA A 2 19.39 -6.53 25.07
N TYR A 3 18.50 -6.22 24.12
CA TYR A 3 17.67 -7.21 23.43
C TYR A 3 18.47 -8.20 22.56
N ALA A 4 19.52 -7.75 21.86
CA ALA A 4 20.28 -8.63 20.97
C ALA A 4 21.04 -9.71 21.75
N GLU A 5 21.61 -9.33 22.89
CA GLU A 5 22.28 -10.26 23.82
C GLU A 5 21.28 -11.26 24.44
N GLN A 6 20.08 -10.79 24.79
CA GLN A 6 19.02 -11.67 25.29
C GLN A 6 18.54 -12.64 24.19
N ALA A 7 18.31 -12.16 22.97
CA ALA A 7 17.81 -12.96 21.86
C ALA A 7 18.77 -14.09 21.42
N GLU A 8 20.08 -13.95 21.66
CA GLU A 8 21.04 -15.04 21.40
C GLU A 8 20.97 -16.17 22.43
N THR A 9 20.41 -15.91 23.62
CA THR A 9 20.32 -16.88 24.73
C THR A 9 18.91 -17.42 24.95
N GLU A 10 17.90 -16.79 24.35
CA GLU A 10 16.49 -17.17 24.51
C GLU A 10 16.13 -18.39 23.64
N ALA A 11 15.45 -19.37 24.26
CA ALA A 11 14.96 -20.53 23.54
C ALA A 11 13.79 -20.14 22.62
N LEU A 12 13.94 -20.42 21.33
CA LEU A 12 12.90 -20.15 20.33
C LEU A 12 11.63 -20.96 20.60
N HIS A 13 10.47 -20.34 20.38
CA HIS A 13 9.16 -20.99 20.46
C HIS A 13 8.87 -21.79 19.18
N GLU A 14 9.53 -22.94 19.04
CA GLU A 14 9.30 -23.82 17.88
C GLU A 14 7.86 -24.38 17.86
N PRO A 15 7.18 -24.38 16.69
CA PRO A 15 5.84 -24.91 16.57
C PRO A 15 5.85 -26.44 16.71
N LYS A 16 5.04 -26.96 17.65
CA LYS A 16 4.97 -28.41 17.97
C LYS A 16 3.98 -29.19 17.11
N SER A 17 3.11 -28.48 16.38
CA SER A 17 2.03 -29.07 15.57
C SER A 17 1.80 -28.28 14.28
N PHE A 18 1.07 -28.88 13.34
CA PHE A 18 0.61 -28.20 12.12
C PHE A 18 -0.19 -26.93 12.44
N LEU A 19 -1.08 -26.99 13.45
CA LEU A 19 -1.92 -25.86 13.87
C LEU A 19 -1.07 -24.67 14.33
N THR A 20 -0.09 -24.92 15.20
CA THR A 20 0.84 -23.89 15.70
C THR A 20 1.85 -23.42 14.64
N LYS A 21 2.00 -24.16 13.53
CA LYS A 21 2.92 -23.79 12.45
C LYS A 21 2.27 -22.92 11.39
N TYR A 22 1.00 -23.14 11.07
CA TYR A 22 0.35 -22.50 9.91
C TYR A 22 -0.96 -21.76 10.22
N ILE A 23 -1.62 -22.05 11.35
CA ILE A 23 -2.90 -21.43 11.72
C ILE A 23 -2.64 -20.42 12.85
N TRP A 24 -2.31 -20.92 14.04
CA TRP A 24 -1.94 -20.12 15.22
C TRP A 24 -0.43 -19.96 15.30
N SER A 25 0.18 -19.50 14.20
CA SER A 25 1.62 -19.31 14.11
C SER A 25 2.05 -17.99 14.76
N GLN A 26 3.15 -18.04 15.51
CA GLN A 26 3.83 -16.84 16.00
C GLN A 26 4.98 -16.40 15.08
N ASP A 27 5.35 -17.22 14.08
CA ASP A 27 6.38 -16.85 13.11
C ASP A 27 5.89 -15.72 12.20
N HIS A 28 6.53 -14.56 12.28
CA HIS A 28 6.24 -13.39 11.44
C HIS A 28 6.19 -13.70 9.93
N LYS A 29 6.96 -14.67 9.43
CA LYS A 29 6.95 -15.05 8.00
C LYS A 29 5.65 -15.72 7.61
N VAL A 30 5.12 -16.58 8.48
CA VAL A 30 3.83 -17.24 8.26
C VAL A 30 2.70 -16.22 8.36
N ILE A 31 2.75 -15.35 9.37
CA ILE A 31 1.78 -14.26 9.57
C ILE A 31 1.77 -13.31 8.35
N ALA A 32 2.93 -12.97 7.81
CA ALA A 32 3.05 -12.19 6.59
C ALA A 32 2.33 -12.85 5.40
N ILE A 33 2.56 -14.15 5.19
CA ILE A 33 1.91 -14.91 4.11
C ILE A 33 0.39 -14.95 4.32
N GLN A 34 -0.06 -15.15 5.56
CA GLN A 34 -1.47 -15.12 5.95
C GLN A 34 -2.12 -13.76 5.60
N TYR A 35 -1.48 -12.65 5.96
CA TYR A 35 -1.91 -11.30 5.57
C TYR A 35 -1.96 -11.16 4.04
N SER A 36 -0.88 -11.51 3.34
CA SER A 36 -0.77 -11.35 1.89
C SER A 36 -1.83 -12.17 1.14
N LEU A 37 -2.06 -13.43 1.51
CA LEU A 37 -3.07 -14.27 0.86
C LEU A 37 -4.49 -13.73 1.09
N THR A 38 -4.80 -13.31 2.32
CA THR A 38 -6.12 -12.75 2.65
C THR A 38 -6.35 -11.42 1.91
N ALA A 39 -5.35 -10.53 1.92
CA ALA A 39 -5.39 -9.25 1.21
C ALA A 39 -5.52 -9.42 -0.31
N LEU A 40 -4.74 -10.33 -0.91
CA LEU A 40 -4.84 -10.63 -2.35
C LEU A 40 -6.19 -11.23 -2.72
N PHE A 41 -6.73 -12.13 -1.90
CA PHE A 41 -8.06 -12.70 -2.13
C PHE A 41 -9.15 -11.62 -2.15
N VAL A 42 -9.20 -10.76 -1.12
CA VAL A 42 -10.21 -9.70 -1.07
C VAL A 42 -9.95 -8.63 -2.14
N GLY A 43 -8.70 -8.38 -2.49
CA GLY A 43 -8.32 -7.55 -3.64
C GLY A 43 -8.89 -8.07 -4.97
N LEU A 44 -8.88 -9.39 -5.22
CA LEU A 44 -9.53 -9.97 -6.40
C LEU A 44 -11.04 -9.74 -6.39
N VAL A 45 -11.69 -9.81 -5.22
CA VAL A 45 -13.11 -9.45 -5.08
C VAL A 45 -13.33 -8.00 -5.50
N ALA A 46 -12.46 -7.06 -5.07
CA ALA A 46 -12.56 -5.66 -5.46
C ALA A 46 -12.31 -5.40 -6.96
N VAL A 47 -11.44 -6.19 -7.61
CA VAL A 47 -11.26 -6.13 -9.06
C VAL A 47 -12.54 -6.57 -9.78
N VAL A 48 -13.17 -7.67 -9.34
CA VAL A 48 -14.46 -8.12 -9.89
C VAL A 48 -15.53 -7.05 -9.71
N LEU A 49 -15.62 -6.42 -8.53
CA LEU A 49 -16.55 -5.31 -8.31
C LEU A 49 -16.28 -4.12 -9.24
N SER A 50 -15.00 -3.81 -9.50
CA SER A 50 -14.61 -2.78 -10.47
C SER A 50 -15.09 -3.12 -11.88
N ASP A 51 -14.83 -4.34 -12.33
CA ASP A 51 -15.21 -4.82 -13.65
C ASP A 51 -16.73 -4.80 -13.85
N LEU A 52 -17.49 -5.17 -12.81
CA LEU A 52 -18.94 -5.09 -12.79
C LEU A 52 -19.45 -3.64 -12.92
N MET A 53 -18.85 -2.69 -12.20
CA MET A 53 -19.16 -1.26 -12.38
C MET A 53 -18.81 -0.78 -13.78
N ARG A 54 -17.64 -1.18 -14.31
CA ARG A 54 -17.20 -0.78 -15.64
C ARG A 54 -18.11 -1.32 -16.74
N MET A 55 -18.62 -2.54 -16.59
CA MET A 55 -19.63 -3.11 -17.49
C MET A 55 -20.88 -2.23 -17.57
N GLN A 56 -21.38 -1.73 -16.43
CA GLN A 56 -22.51 -0.82 -16.42
C GLN A 56 -22.22 0.52 -17.11
N ILE A 57 -21.04 1.10 -16.88
CA ILE A 57 -20.69 2.41 -17.45
C ILE A 57 -20.34 2.32 -18.93
N GLY A 58 -19.67 1.26 -19.36
CA GLY A 58 -19.27 1.06 -20.76
C GLY A 58 -20.38 0.49 -21.64
N PHE A 59 -21.19 -0.42 -21.08
CA PHE A 59 -22.24 -1.15 -21.77
C PHE A 59 -23.52 -1.18 -20.92
N PRO A 60 -24.21 -0.04 -20.75
CA PRO A 60 -25.43 0.04 -19.95
C PRO A 60 -26.48 -1.00 -20.38
N GLY A 61 -27.13 -1.64 -19.41
CA GLY A 61 -28.17 -2.65 -19.67
C GLY A 61 -27.64 -4.05 -20.02
N SER A 62 -26.32 -4.24 -20.13
CA SER A 62 -25.72 -5.57 -20.37
C SER A 62 -25.84 -6.53 -19.18
N LEU A 63 -25.93 -6.00 -17.96
CA LEU A 63 -26.08 -6.76 -16.72
C LEU A 63 -27.42 -6.41 -16.05
N ALA A 64 -28.42 -7.28 -16.18
CA ALA A 64 -29.77 -7.02 -15.68
C ALA A 64 -29.86 -6.80 -14.16
N PHE A 65 -28.91 -7.34 -13.38
CA PHE A 65 -28.87 -7.18 -11.92
C PHE A 65 -28.12 -5.93 -11.47
N MET A 66 -27.42 -5.24 -12.37
CA MET A 66 -26.65 -4.05 -12.03
C MET A 66 -27.56 -2.83 -12.09
N ASP A 67 -28.33 -2.61 -11.04
CA ASP A 67 -29.12 -1.39 -10.86
C ASP A 67 -28.32 -0.32 -10.10
N ALA A 68 -28.93 0.85 -9.86
CA ALA A 68 -28.27 1.93 -9.14
C ALA A 68 -27.82 1.50 -7.73
N SER A 69 -28.64 0.71 -7.03
CA SER A 69 -28.31 0.20 -5.70
C SER A 69 -27.05 -0.64 -5.72
N THR A 70 -27.01 -1.63 -6.61
CA THR A 70 -25.90 -2.57 -6.75
C THR A 70 -24.62 -1.86 -7.20
N TYR A 71 -24.72 -0.86 -8.08
CA TYR A 71 -23.59 -0.04 -8.50
C TYR A 71 -22.97 0.75 -7.34
N TYR A 72 -23.80 1.44 -6.54
CA TYR A 72 -23.31 2.19 -5.38
C TYR A 72 -22.67 1.29 -4.32
N GLN A 73 -23.24 0.10 -4.12
CA GLN A 73 -22.70 -0.94 -3.25
C GLN A 73 -21.35 -1.45 -3.74
N ALA A 74 -21.25 -1.83 -5.02
CA ALA A 74 -20.00 -2.29 -5.64
C ALA A 74 -18.90 -1.23 -5.55
N MET A 75 -19.22 0.04 -5.82
CA MET A 75 -18.31 1.17 -5.72
C MET A 75 -17.80 1.37 -4.30
N THR A 76 -18.69 1.31 -3.32
CA THR A 76 -18.34 1.50 -1.91
C THR A 76 -17.41 0.40 -1.44
N MET A 77 -17.75 -0.86 -1.73
CA MET A 77 -16.96 -2.02 -1.36
C MET A 77 -15.62 -2.07 -2.10
N HIS A 78 -15.58 -1.75 -3.40
CA HIS A 78 -14.34 -1.64 -4.17
C HIS A 78 -13.36 -0.66 -3.51
N GLY A 79 -13.79 0.59 -3.28
CA GLY A 79 -12.92 1.61 -2.70
C GLY A 79 -12.43 1.25 -1.30
N MET A 80 -13.34 0.75 -0.46
CA MET A 80 -13.02 0.32 0.90
C MET A 80 -12.01 -0.83 0.93
N ILE A 81 -12.24 -1.87 0.13
CA ILE A 81 -11.37 -3.03 0.06
C ILE A 81 -9.99 -2.65 -0.47
N MET A 82 -9.91 -1.91 -1.59
CA MET A 82 -8.64 -1.62 -2.24
C MET A 82 -7.68 -0.86 -1.32
N VAL A 83 -8.16 0.16 -0.61
CA VAL A 83 -7.29 0.99 0.23
C VAL A 83 -6.97 0.29 1.55
N ILE A 84 -7.99 -0.08 2.33
CA ILE A 84 -7.81 -0.52 3.72
C ILE A 84 -7.48 -2.01 3.81
N TYR A 85 -8.25 -2.85 3.11
CA TYR A 85 -8.16 -4.32 3.25
C TYR A 85 -7.21 -4.97 2.24
N LEU A 86 -6.73 -4.24 1.24
CA LEU A 86 -5.69 -4.71 0.32
C LEU A 86 -4.38 -3.96 0.59
N LEU A 87 -4.30 -2.66 0.26
CA LEU A 87 -3.01 -1.97 0.24
C LEU A 87 -2.40 -1.80 1.64
N THR A 88 -3.16 -1.29 2.61
CA THR A 88 -2.67 -1.11 3.98
C THR A 88 -2.30 -2.46 4.62
N ALA A 89 -3.18 -3.47 4.47
CA ALA A 89 -2.93 -4.82 4.94
C ALA A 89 -1.68 -5.45 4.30
N LEU A 90 -1.42 -5.21 3.01
CA LEU A 90 -0.31 -5.84 2.31
C LEU A 90 1.03 -5.12 2.56
N PHE A 91 1.05 -3.79 2.62
CA PHE A 91 2.26 -3.03 2.95
C PHE A 91 2.68 -3.18 4.41
N LEU A 92 1.74 -3.05 5.34
CA LEU A 92 2.05 -3.18 6.77
C LEU A 92 2.00 -4.64 7.23
N GLY A 93 0.90 -5.34 6.98
CA GLY A 93 0.70 -6.72 7.40
C GLY A 93 1.50 -7.75 6.62
N GLY A 94 1.63 -7.62 5.30
CA GLY A 94 2.42 -8.51 4.46
C GLY A 94 3.91 -8.19 4.52
N PHE A 95 4.31 -7.08 3.88
CA PHE A 95 5.71 -6.67 3.79
C PHE A 95 6.31 -6.29 5.15
N GLY A 96 5.58 -5.59 6.02
CA GLY A 96 6.07 -5.25 7.36
C GLY A 96 6.41 -6.48 8.20
N ASN A 97 5.53 -7.48 8.23
CA ASN A 97 5.85 -8.74 8.90
C ASN A 97 7.02 -9.47 8.28
N TYR A 98 7.07 -9.58 6.95
CA TYR A 98 8.11 -10.38 6.30
C TYR A 98 9.49 -9.71 6.37
N LEU A 99 9.55 -8.40 6.09
CA LEU A 99 10.80 -7.70 5.86
C LEU A 99 11.43 -7.16 7.14
N ILE A 100 10.66 -6.63 8.10
CA ILE A 100 11.25 -5.95 9.27
C ILE A 100 12.23 -6.87 10.01
N PRO A 101 11.84 -8.07 10.50
CA PRO A 101 12.76 -8.87 11.30
C PRO A 101 13.98 -9.35 10.50
N LEU A 102 13.78 -9.70 9.22
CA LEU A 102 14.87 -10.13 8.33
C LEU A 102 15.86 -8.99 8.05
N MET A 103 15.38 -7.80 7.76
CA MET A 103 16.23 -6.66 7.37
C MET A 103 16.90 -5.99 8.56
N VAL A 104 16.35 -6.10 9.77
CA VAL A 104 16.97 -5.56 11.00
C VAL A 104 17.84 -6.58 11.75
N GLY A 105 17.87 -7.83 11.29
CA GLY A 105 18.66 -8.91 11.90
C GLY A 105 18.04 -9.48 13.17
N ALA A 106 16.72 -9.41 13.34
CA ALA A 106 16.00 -9.95 14.49
C ALA A 106 15.57 -11.40 14.26
N ARG A 107 15.34 -12.15 15.34
CA ARG A 107 14.82 -13.52 15.29
C ARG A 107 13.34 -13.58 14.93
N ASP A 108 12.56 -12.65 15.47
CA ASP A 108 11.14 -12.46 15.21
C ASP A 108 10.75 -11.02 15.59
N MET A 109 9.47 -10.69 15.55
CA MET A 109 8.92 -9.48 16.15
C MET A 109 9.05 -9.50 17.68
N VAL A 110 9.04 -8.33 18.32
CA VAL A 110 9.15 -8.19 19.78
C VAL A 110 7.96 -8.79 20.53
N PHE A 111 6.76 -8.72 19.95
CA PHE A 111 5.55 -9.33 20.52
C PHE A 111 4.93 -10.36 19.56
N PRO A 112 5.49 -11.58 19.43
CA PRO A 112 5.01 -12.57 18.47
C PRO A 112 3.55 -12.98 18.66
N TYR A 113 3.08 -13.09 19.91
CA TYR A 113 1.69 -13.39 20.21
C TYR A 113 0.73 -12.26 19.79
N VAL A 114 1.08 -11.00 20.08
CA VAL A 114 0.30 -9.83 19.64
C VAL A 114 0.29 -9.73 18.11
N ASN A 115 1.40 -10.12 17.47
CA ASN A 115 1.51 -10.20 16.03
C ASN A 115 0.58 -11.24 15.41
N MET A 116 0.48 -12.41 16.03
CA MET A 116 -0.47 -13.43 15.60
C MET A 116 -1.91 -12.90 15.75
N LEU A 117 -2.24 -12.29 16.89
CA LEU A 117 -3.57 -11.72 17.11
C LEU A 117 -3.91 -10.61 16.12
N SER A 118 -2.96 -9.75 15.73
CA SER A 118 -3.21 -8.71 14.73
C SER A 118 -3.75 -9.30 13.42
N TYR A 119 -3.17 -10.41 12.93
CA TYR A 119 -3.68 -11.09 11.75
C TYR A 119 -5.10 -11.62 11.95
N TRP A 120 -5.38 -12.28 13.08
CA TRP A 120 -6.70 -12.86 13.33
C TRP A 120 -7.79 -11.79 13.44
N PHE A 121 -7.51 -10.66 14.08
CA PHE A 121 -8.45 -9.53 14.08
C PHE A 121 -8.64 -8.96 12.68
N TYR A 122 -7.57 -8.87 11.87
CA TYR A 122 -7.69 -8.47 10.47
C TYR A 122 -8.56 -9.45 9.66
N LEU A 123 -8.37 -10.76 9.81
CA LEU A 123 -9.20 -11.77 9.15
C LEU A 123 -10.67 -11.65 9.60
N VAL A 124 -10.93 -11.46 10.90
CA VAL A 124 -12.29 -11.22 11.41
C VAL A 124 -12.89 -9.96 10.79
N ALA A 125 -12.14 -8.87 10.69
CA ALA A 125 -12.61 -7.67 10.01
C ALA A 125 -13.00 -7.96 8.54
N VAL A 126 -12.14 -8.66 7.79
CA VAL A 126 -12.47 -9.08 6.41
C VAL A 126 -13.73 -9.93 6.35
N VAL A 127 -13.90 -10.89 7.25
CA VAL A 127 -15.10 -11.74 7.31
C VAL A 127 -16.34 -10.90 7.61
N VAL A 128 -16.28 -9.99 8.58
CA VAL A 128 -17.40 -9.07 8.91
C VAL A 128 -17.74 -8.19 7.70
N LEU A 129 -16.74 -7.61 7.05
CA LEU A 129 -16.93 -6.82 5.83
C LEU A 129 -17.64 -7.64 4.74
N LEU A 130 -17.14 -8.83 4.42
CA LEU A 130 -17.72 -9.68 3.38
C LEU A 130 -19.10 -10.24 3.76
N SER A 131 -19.37 -10.42 5.05
CA SER A 131 -20.70 -10.84 5.52
C SER A 131 -21.79 -9.82 5.15
N SER A 132 -21.42 -8.55 4.91
CA SER A 132 -22.36 -7.51 4.47
C SER A 132 -22.97 -7.77 3.09
N PHE A 133 -22.37 -8.62 2.24
CA PHE A 133 -23.00 -9.06 1.00
C PHE A 133 -24.22 -9.96 1.22
N PHE A 134 -24.36 -10.56 2.41
CA PHE A 134 -25.35 -11.60 2.69
C PHE A 134 -26.48 -11.13 3.63
N VAL A 135 -26.43 -9.88 4.13
CA VAL A 135 -27.50 -9.32 4.94
C VAL A 135 -28.62 -8.72 4.07
N PRO A 136 -29.86 -8.61 4.59
CA PRO A 136 -30.93 -7.92 3.89
C PRO A 136 -30.53 -6.51 3.47
N GLY A 137 -30.73 -6.19 2.19
CA GLY A 137 -30.34 -4.91 1.61
C GLY A 137 -28.87 -4.80 1.20
N GLY A 138 -28.03 -5.82 1.42
CA GLY A 138 -26.64 -5.87 0.97
C GLY A 138 -25.70 -4.91 1.71
N PRO A 139 -24.47 -4.71 1.18
CA PRO A 139 -23.48 -3.82 1.79
C PRO A 139 -23.92 -2.36 1.69
N THR A 140 -23.23 -1.44 2.38
CA THR A 140 -23.55 0.00 2.24
C THR A 140 -23.17 0.53 0.86
N GLY A 141 -24.03 1.39 0.29
CA GLY A 141 -23.81 2.16 -0.94
C GLY A 141 -23.39 3.61 -0.71
N ALA A 142 -22.87 3.96 0.48
CA ALA A 142 -22.58 5.34 0.87
C ALA A 142 -21.29 5.96 0.27
N GLY A 143 -20.57 5.21 -0.57
CA GLY A 143 -19.19 5.50 -0.95
C GLY A 143 -18.22 5.20 0.19
N TRP A 144 -16.94 4.95 -0.15
CA TRP A 144 -15.92 4.59 0.86
C TRP A 144 -15.65 5.69 1.91
N THR A 145 -16.06 6.92 1.62
CA THR A 145 -15.98 8.07 2.55
C THR A 145 -17.07 8.05 3.62
N LEU A 146 -18.15 7.28 3.44
CA LEU A 146 -19.20 7.06 4.45
C LEU A 146 -19.83 8.35 5.02
N TYR A 147 -19.98 9.39 4.21
CA TYR A 147 -20.41 10.70 4.71
C TYR A 147 -21.82 10.67 5.31
N PRO A 148 -22.00 11.05 6.59
CA PRO A 148 -23.31 11.33 7.16
C PRO A 148 -23.82 12.70 6.68
N PRO A 149 -25.15 12.95 6.69
CA PRO A 149 -26.18 12.01 7.13
C PRO A 149 -26.47 10.92 6.09
N GLN A 150 -25.97 11.04 4.85
CA GLN A 150 -26.29 10.12 3.74
C GLN A 150 -26.02 8.65 4.08
N SER A 151 -24.89 8.34 4.74
CA SER A 151 -24.52 6.95 5.08
C SER A 151 -25.49 6.22 6.00
N ILE A 152 -26.28 6.96 6.79
CA ILE A 152 -27.21 6.42 7.81
C ILE A 152 -28.65 6.88 7.62
N ALA A 153 -28.93 7.70 6.60
CA ALA A 153 -30.27 8.16 6.25
C ALA A 153 -30.98 7.21 5.28
N GLN A 154 -32.31 7.12 5.42
CA GLN A 154 -33.17 6.32 4.55
C GLN A 154 -33.02 6.70 3.07
N GLY A 155 -33.06 5.70 2.19
CA GLY A 155 -32.84 5.86 0.74
C GLY A 155 -31.42 5.50 0.26
N THR A 156 -30.46 5.35 1.17
CA THR A 156 -29.12 4.82 0.84
C THR A 156 -29.14 3.28 0.81
N PRO A 157 -28.59 2.63 -0.23
CA PRO A 157 -28.44 1.17 -0.25
C PRO A 157 -27.68 0.65 0.97
N GLY A 158 -28.16 -0.45 1.57
CA GLY A 158 -27.55 -1.07 2.75
C GLY A 158 -27.55 -0.21 4.01
N VAL A 159 -28.47 0.76 4.13
CA VAL A 159 -28.59 1.65 5.32
C VAL A 159 -28.92 0.92 6.62
N GLU A 160 -29.42 -0.32 6.56
CA GLU A 160 -29.69 -1.14 7.75
C GLU A 160 -28.41 -1.86 8.21
N TRP A 161 -28.30 -3.17 7.96
CA TRP A 161 -27.15 -3.95 8.43
C TRP A 161 -25.86 -3.69 7.65
N GLY A 162 -25.94 -3.25 6.39
CA GLY A 162 -24.78 -3.03 5.52
C GLY A 162 -23.81 -1.99 6.09
N ILE A 163 -24.31 -0.82 6.49
CA ILE A 163 -23.50 0.22 7.13
C ILE A 163 -23.02 -0.19 8.53
N VAL A 164 -23.84 -0.90 9.30
CA VAL A 164 -23.46 -1.38 10.64
C VAL A 164 -22.27 -2.33 10.55
N LEU A 165 -22.31 -3.31 9.65
CA LEU A 165 -21.21 -4.26 9.44
C LEU A 165 -19.95 -3.57 8.88
N MET A 166 -20.10 -2.56 8.03
CA MET A 166 -18.98 -1.74 7.56
C MET A 166 -18.26 -1.06 8.74
N LEU A 167 -19.01 -0.37 9.61
CA LEU A 167 -18.43 0.35 10.75
C LEU A 167 -17.82 -0.58 11.79
N VAL A 168 -18.48 -1.71 12.09
CA VAL A 168 -17.94 -2.74 12.99
C VAL A 168 -16.67 -3.36 12.42
N SER A 169 -16.65 -3.66 11.11
CA SER A 169 -15.47 -4.17 10.42
C SER A 169 -14.29 -3.21 10.54
N LEU A 170 -14.52 -1.91 10.28
CA LEU A 170 -13.50 -0.88 10.43
C LEU A 170 -12.96 -0.79 11.87
N ALA A 171 -13.83 -0.86 12.87
CA ALA A 171 -13.41 -0.85 14.27
C ALA A 171 -12.49 -2.04 14.60
N ILE A 172 -12.83 -3.25 14.14
CA ILE A 172 -12.01 -4.46 14.34
C ILE A 172 -10.68 -4.34 13.57
N PHE A 173 -10.71 -3.84 12.33
CA PHE A 173 -9.50 -3.59 11.54
C PHE A 173 -8.54 -2.64 12.25
N ILE A 174 -9.06 -1.57 12.87
CA ILE A 174 -8.21 -0.60 13.58
C ILE A 174 -7.54 -1.26 14.78
N VAL A 175 -8.24 -2.13 15.54
CA VAL A 175 -7.64 -2.91 16.62
C VAL A 175 -6.49 -3.79 16.10
N ALA A 176 -6.69 -4.48 14.96
CA ALA A 176 -5.65 -5.25 14.30
C ALA A 176 -4.44 -4.39 13.94
N ALA A 177 -4.67 -3.23 13.30
CA ALA A 177 -3.63 -2.32 12.88
C ALA A 177 -2.87 -1.69 14.05
N THR A 178 -3.54 -1.39 15.17
CA THR A 178 -2.87 -0.89 16.39
C THR A 178 -1.94 -1.96 16.96
N MET A 179 -2.38 -3.21 17.06
CA MET A 179 -1.54 -4.33 17.53
C MET A 179 -0.30 -4.53 16.63
N GLY A 180 -0.50 -4.56 15.31
CA GLY A 180 0.60 -4.69 14.35
C GLY A 180 1.55 -3.49 14.37
N GLY A 181 1.01 -2.27 14.32
CA GLY A 181 1.80 -1.03 14.28
C GLY A 181 2.67 -0.84 15.52
N LEU A 182 2.15 -1.11 16.72
CA LEU A 182 2.94 -1.08 17.96
C LEU A 182 4.10 -2.08 17.88
N ASN A 183 3.82 -3.30 17.43
CA ASN A 183 4.82 -4.34 17.32
C ASN A 183 5.93 -4.00 16.30
N TYR A 184 5.58 -3.44 15.14
CA TYR A 184 6.54 -3.02 14.13
C TYR A 184 7.45 -1.89 14.64
N VAL A 185 6.86 -0.87 15.29
CA VAL A 185 7.61 0.26 15.85
C VAL A 185 8.57 -0.23 16.95
N THR A 186 8.10 -1.06 17.88
CA THR A 186 8.95 -1.59 18.95
C THR A 186 10.05 -2.48 18.40
N THR A 187 9.76 -3.34 17.43
CA THR A 187 10.76 -4.22 16.79
C THR A 187 11.85 -3.40 16.11
N VAL A 188 11.49 -2.40 15.31
CA VAL A 188 12.47 -1.52 14.68
C VAL A 188 13.31 -0.80 15.73
N LEU A 189 12.72 -0.32 16.83
CA LEU A 189 13.45 0.48 17.83
C LEU A 189 14.33 -0.34 18.78
N GLN A 190 13.92 -1.55 19.13
CA GLN A 190 14.53 -2.34 20.22
C GLN A 190 15.22 -3.63 19.76
N ALA A 191 14.77 -4.24 18.65
CA ALA A 191 15.22 -5.59 18.24
C ALA A 191 16.25 -5.63 17.11
N ARG A 192 16.80 -4.47 16.71
CA ARG A 192 17.89 -4.40 15.72
C ARG A 192 19.13 -5.14 16.22
N THR A 193 19.79 -5.86 15.32
CA THR A 193 21.05 -6.58 15.62
C THR A 193 22.23 -5.64 15.89
N HIS A 194 23.34 -6.20 16.37
CA HIS A 194 24.59 -5.48 16.62
C HIS A 194 25.06 -4.69 15.40
N GLY A 195 25.38 -3.40 15.62
CA GLY A 195 25.85 -2.51 14.57
C GLY A 195 24.78 -2.00 13.59
N MET A 196 23.53 -2.48 13.67
CA MET A 196 22.42 -1.94 12.88
C MET A 196 21.89 -0.65 13.52
N THR A 197 22.48 0.49 13.14
CA THR A 197 21.99 1.82 13.51
C THR A 197 20.77 2.22 12.67
N LEU A 198 20.01 3.22 13.13
CA LEU A 198 18.86 3.74 12.37
C LEU A 198 19.25 4.14 10.93
N PHE A 199 20.41 4.79 10.75
CA PHE A 199 20.91 5.20 9.43
C PHE A 199 21.67 4.11 8.66
N ARG A 200 21.57 2.83 9.07
CA ARG A 200 22.05 1.67 8.32
C ARG A 200 20.91 0.78 7.82
N MET A 201 19.67 1.04 8.23
CA MET A 201 18.49 0.26 7.83
C MET A 201 18.14 0.50 6.35
N PRO A 202 17.60 -0.50 5.65
CA PRO A 202 16.98 -0.31 4.34
C PRO A 202 15.83 0.71 4.38
N LEU A 203 15.56 1.33 3.22
CA LEU A 203 14.50 2.33 3.05
C LEU A 203 13.12 1.70 3.07
N SER A 204 12.96 0.43 2.68
CA SER A 204 11.73 -0.33 2.93
C SER A 204 11.34 -0.35 4.41
N VAL A 205 12.30 -0.66 5.29
CA VAL A 205 12.10 -0.63 6.75
C VAL A 205 11.77 0.77 7.23
N TRP A 206 12.46 1.82 6.75
CA TRP A 206 12.12 3.21 7.09
C TRP A 206 10.71 3.61 6.65
N GLY A 207 10.30 3.22 5.44
CA GLY A 207 8.96 3.51 4.90
C GLY A 207 7.86 2.85 5.74
N ILE A 208 8.03 1.55 6.05
CA ILE A 208 7.09 0.80 6.88
C ILE A 208 7.09 1.33 8.33
N PHE A 209 8.26 1.66 8.88
CA PHE A 209 8.40 2.21 10.22
C PHE A 209 7.65 3.54 10.37
N MET A 210 7.85 4.48 9.44
CA MET A 210 7.16 5.76 9.49
C MET A 210 5.65 5.60 9.27
N ALA A 211 5.24 4.75 8.33
CA ALA A 211 3.82 4.44 8.12
C ALA A 211 3.16 3.82 9.36
N SER A 212 3.88 2.97 10.10
CA SER A 212 3.37 2.37 11.33
C SER A 212 3.16 3.41 12.43
N ILE A 213 4.07 4.38 12.57
CA ILE A 213 3.90 5.52 13.49
C ILE A 213 2.67 6.34 13.11
N MET A 214 2.52 6.64 11.81
CA MET A 214 1.37 7.40 11.32
C MET A 214 0.04 6.67 11.58
N ALA A 215 -0.01 5.35 11.34
CA ALA A 215 -1.20 4.55 11.57
C ALA A 215 -1.65 4.61 13.03
N LEU A 216 -0.70 4.52 13.98
CA LEU A 216 -0.99 4.63 15.41
C LEU A 216 -1.57 6.00 15.82
N LEU A 217 -1.22 7.07 15.09
CA LEU A 217 -1.70 8.43 15.36
C LEU A 217 -2.99 8.78 14.60
N ALA A 218 -3.16 8.26 13.39
CA ALA A 218 -4.28 8.62 12.49
C ALA A 218 -5.52 7.75 12.69
N PHE A 219 -5.36 6.44 12.92
CA PHE A 219 -6.49 5.49 12.99
C PHE A 219 -7.47 5.75 14.14
N PRO A 220 -7.04 6.28 15.31
CA PRO A 220 -7.98 6.64 16.37
C PRO A 220 -9.09 7.59 15.91
N ALA A 221 -8.83 8.51 14.97
CA ALA A 221 -9.85 9.42 14.45
C ALA A 221 -10.93 8.68 13.64
N LEU A 222 -10.55 7.70 12.81
CA LEU A 222 -11.51 6.84 12.11
C LEU A 222 -12.29 5.96 13.09
N PHE A 223 -11.61 5.42 14.12
CA PHE A 223 -12.24 4.58 15.14
C PHE A 223 -13.37 5.33 15.87
N VAL A 224 -13.06 6.53 16.37
CA VAL A 224 -14.03 7.39 17.05
C VAL A 224 -15.17 7.78 16.10
N SER A 225 -14.87 8.10 14.84
CA SER A 225 -15.89 8.39 13.83
C SER A 225 -16.84 7.21 13.61
N ALA A 226 -16.31 6.00 13.52
CA ALA A 226 -17.10 4.79 13.33
C ALA A 226 -18.00 4.50 14.55
N VAL A 227 -17.48 4.66 15.76
CA VAL A 227 -18.25 4.50 17.01
C VAL A 227 -19.36 5.54 17.13
N MET A 228 -19.05 6.81 16.89
CA MET A 228 -20.05 7.90 16.92
C MET A 228 -21.15 7.67 15.88
N MET A 229 -20.80 7.22 14.68
CA MET A 229 -21.78 6.91 13.64
C MET A 229 -22.62 5.67 13.96
N LEU A 230 -22.03 4.66 14.62
CA LEU A 230 -22.79 3.53 15.14
C LEU A 230 -23.80 3.97 16.20
N PHE A 231 -23.44 4.90 17.08
CA PHE A 231 -24.37 5.46 18.06
C PHE A 231 -25.49 6.27 17.38
N ASP A 232 -25.15 7.07 16.36
CA ASP A 232 -26.16 7.82 15.60
C ASP A 232 -27.14 6.87 14.90
N LYS A 233 -26.65 5.73 14.37
CA LYS A 233 -27.48 4.73 13.67
C LYS A 233 -28.29 3.82 14.62
N LEU A 234 -27.71 3.38 15.74
CA LEU A 234 -28.29 2.32 16.59
C LEU A 234 -28.91 2.82 17.89
N LEU A 235 -28.39 3.92 18.44
CA LEU A 235 -28.80 4.45 19.75
C LEU A 235 -29.55 5.78 19.65
N GLY A 236 -29.71 6.33 18.44
CA GLY A 236 -30.42 7.59 18.20
C GLY A 236 -29.68 8.82 18.72
N THR A 237 -28.34 8.78 18.81
CA THR A 237 -27.56 10.00 19.06
C THR A 237 -27.53 10.91 17.82
N SER A 238 -26.98 12.10 17.96
CA SER A 238 -26.93 13.09 16.88
C SER A 238 -25.58 13.79 16.82
N PHE A 239 -24.48 13.03 16.75
CA PHE A 239 -23.15 13.60 16.57
C PHE A 239 -22.99 14.23 15.19
N PHE A 240 -23.44 13.52 14.15
CA PHE A 240 -23.30 13.93 12.75
C PHE A 240 -24.63 14.26 12.07
N MET A 241 -25.75 14.08 12.77
CA MET A 241 -27.10 14.33 12.24
C MET A 241 -27.49 15.81 12.34
N PRO A 242 -27.59 16.54 11.22
CA PRO A 242 -28.06 17.93 11.23
C PRO A 242 -29.57 17.96 11.42
N ALA A 243 -30.14 19.15 11.63
CA ALA A 243 -31.58 19.33 11.51
C ALA A 243 -32.00 19.04 10.06
N MET A 244 -32.69 17.91 9.83
CA MET A 244 -33.13 17.49 8.51
C MET A 244 -34.49 16.80 8.53
N VAL A 245 -35.15 16.80 7.38
CA VAL A 245 -36.39 16.08 7.14
C VAL A 245 -36.06 14.81 6.36
N SER A 246 -36.45 13.65 6.89
CA SER A 246 -36.34 12.36 6.21
C SER A 246 -37.74 11.83 5.92
N LEU A 247 -38.02 11.49 4.65
CA LEU A 247 -39.33 10.99 4.21
C LEU A 247 -40.53 11.85 4.66
N GLY A 248 -40.35 13.17 4.71
CA GLY A 248 -41.40 14.13 5.08
C GLY A 248 -41.56 14.37 6.60
N GLN A 249 -40.75 13.73 7.45
CA GLN A 249 -40.76 13.93 8.90
C GLN A 249 -39.42 14.51 9.39
N GLN A 250 -39.49 15.42 10.37
CA GLN A 250 -38.28 15.83 11.10
C GLN A 250 -37.76 14.64 11.92
N LEU A 251 -36.44 14.46 11.94
CA LEU A 251 -35.84 13.44 12.79
C LEU A 251 -35.96 13.85 14.26
N ASP A 252 -36.18 12.87 15.13
CA ASP A 252 -36.30 13.09 16.58
C ASP A 252 -34.99 13.55 17.23
N HIS A 253 -33.85 13.28 16.59
CA HIS A 253 -32.51 13.57 17.06
C HIS A 253 -31.76 14.47 16.05
N GLN A 254 -31.34 15.65 16.51
CA GLN A 254 -30.78 16.73 15.68
C GLN A 254 -29.75 17.57 16.44
N GLY A 255 -28.99 18.41 15.73
CA GLY A 255 -28.00 19.33 16.31
C GLY A 255 -26.54 18.89 16.13
N GLY A 256 -26.31 17.77 15.45
CA GLY A 256 -25.00 17.31 15.03
C GLY A 256 -24.46 18.04 13.80
N SER A 257 -23.21 17.77 13.46
CA SER A 257 -22.51 18.40 12.33
C SER A 257 -21.96 17.36 11.34
N PRO A 258 -22.47 17.31 10.11
CA PRO A 258 -21.88 16.50 9.04
C PRO A 258 -20.42 16.88 8.74
N ILE A 259 -20.08 18.17 8.89
CA ILE A 259 -18.73 18.68 8.64
C ILE A 259 -17.74 18.17 9.71
N LEU A 260 -18.19 17.94 10.94
CA LEU A 260 -17.36 17.29 11.96
C LEU A 260 -16.87 15.91 11.49
N PHE A 261 -17.76 15.10 10.90
CA PHE A 261 -17.35 13.82 10.34
C PHE A 261 -16.32 14.00 9.23
N GLN A 262 -16.49 14.98 8.32
CA GLN A 262 -15.49 15.23 7.28
C GLN A 262 -14.11 15.54 7.86
N HIS A 263 -14.03 16.36 8.91
CA HIS A 263 -12.77 16.64 9.60
C HIS A 263 -12.14 15.38 10.18
N LEU A 264 -12.91 14.58 10.92
CA LEU A 264 -12.39 13.36 11.54
C LEU A 264 -11.95 12.32 10.49
N PHE A 265 -12.79 12.11 9.47
CA PHE A 265 -12.50 11.18 8.39
C PHE A 265 -11.26 11.60 7.62
N TRP A 266 -11.11 12.87 7.24
CA TRP A 266 -9.94 13.30 6.47
C TRP A 266 -8.69 13.45 7.30
N PHE A 267 -8.79 13.80 8.59
CA PHE A 267 -7.66 13.73 9.51
C PHE A 267 -7.06 12.33 9.57
N PHE A 268 -7.88 11.29 9.41
CA PHE A 268 -7.40 9.93 9.13
C PHE A 268 -6.97 9.74 7.66
N GLY A 269 -7.86 10.08 6.74
CA GLY A 269 -7.81 9.64 5.35
C GLY A 269 -6.65 10.23 4.57
N HIS A 270 -6.21 11.43 4.92
CA HIS A 270 -5.03 12.02 4.28
C HIS A 270 -3.71 11.40 4.79
N PRO A 271 -3.48 11.21 6.10
CA PRO A 271 -2.38 10.34 6.55
C PRO A 271 -2.45 8.91 5.99
N GLU A 272 -3.64 8.32 5.84
CA GLU A 272 -3.80 6.97 5.28
C GLU A 272 -3.20 6.83 3.88
N VAL A 273 -3.36 7.83 3.01
CA VAL A 273 -2.74 7.77 1.69
C VAL A 273 -1.21 7.70 1.77
N TYR A 274 -0.61 8.31 2.79
CA TYR A 274 0.83 8.20 3.04
C TYR A 274 1.26 6.96 3.81
N ILE A 275 0.37 6.37 4.64
CA ILE A 275 0.58 5.06 5.26
C ILE A 275 0.77 3.99 4.19
N VAL A 276 0.08 4.12 3.05
CA VAL A 276 0.28 3.27 1.87
C VAL A 276 1.47 3.71 1.01
N ALA A 277 1.68 5.01 0.80
CA ALA A 277 2.73 5.50 -0.11
C ALA A 277 4.15 5.35 0.46
N LEU A 278 4.38 5.60 1.75
CA LEU A 278 5.72 5.57 2.34
C LEU A 278 6.38 4.18 2.28
N PRO A 279 5.69 3.07 2.60
CA PRO A 279 6.22 1.73 2.37
C PRO A 279 6.55 1.50 0.91
N ALA A 280 5.66 1.89 -0.03
CA ALA A 280 5.92 1.76 -1.46
C ALA A 280 7.19 2.50 -1.88
N PHE A 281 7.42 3.72 -1.38
CA PHE A 281 8.65 4.47 -1.63
C PHE A 281 9.89 3.80 -1.06
N GLY A 282 9.76 3.15 0.09
CA GLY A 282 10.84 2.37 0.69
C GLY A 282 11.18 1.15 -0.17
N LEU A 283 10.19 0.32 -0.48
CA LEU A 283 10.33 -0.89 -1.28
C LEU A 283 10.92 -0.59 -2.66
N VAL A 284 10.39 0.42 -3.37
CA VAL A 284 10.90 0.75 -4.70
C VAL A 284 12.35 1.26 -4.67
N SER A 285 12.77 1.90 -3.58
CA SER A 285 14.17 2.32 -3.43
C SER A 285 15.10 1.12 -3.35
N ASP A 286 14.69 0.06 -2.65
CA ASP A 286 15.45 -1.18 -2.55
C ASP A 286 15.48 -1.92 -3.89
N LEU A 287 14.35 -1.97 -4.61
CA LEU A 287 14.28 -2.55 -5.95
C LEU A 287 15.23 -1.82 -6.92
N ILE A 288 15.15 -0.49 -6.98
CA ILE A 288 15.97 0.32 -7.89
C ILE A 288 17.45 0.10 -7.61
N SER A 289 17.89 0.19 -6.35
CA SER A 289 19.31 0.05 -6.01
C SER A 289 19.82 -1.36 -6.32
N THR A 290 19.03 -2.39 -6.01
CA THR A 290 19.42 -3.80 -6.22
C THR A 290 19.48 -4.19 -7.69
N HIS A 291 18.57 -3.71 -8.54
CA HIS A 291 18.50 -4.07 -9.95
C HIS A 291 19.21 -3.08 -10.88
N ALA A 292 19.60 -1.90 -10.39
CA ALA A 292 20.50 -0.97 -11.09
C ALA A 292 21.97 -1.10 -10.66
N ARG A 293 22.26 -2.05 -9.76
CA ARG A 293 23.59 -2.37 -9.24
C ARG A 293 24.35 -1.13 -8.75
N LYS A 294 23.63 -0.22 -8.10
CA LYS A 294 24.18 1.08 -7.71
C LYS A 294 23.62 1.55 -6.37
N ASN A 295 24.48 2.15 -5.58
CA ASN A 295 24.13 2.75 -4.29
C ASN A 295 22.96 3.73 -4.45
N ILE A 296 22.02 3.68 -3.51
CA ILE A 296 20.93 4.66 -3.48
C ILE A 296 21.50 6.06 -3.32
N PHE A 297 21.20 6.93 -4.29
CA PHE A 297 21.65 8.31 -4.24
C PHE A 297 20.92 9.05 -3.11
N GLY A 298 21.69 9.74 -2.26
CA GLY A 298 21.11 10.60 -1.23
C GLY A 298 20.35 9.87 -0.12
N TYR A 299 20.81 8.68 0.33
CA TYR A 299 20.14 7.90 1.39
C TYR A 299 19.64 8.73 2.59
N ARG A 300 20.47 9.60 3.16
CA ARG A 300 20.06 10.45 4.30
C ARG A 300 18.94 11.42 3.91
N MET A 301 18.99 11.99 2.71
CA MET A 301 17.92 12.86 2.19
C MET A 301 16.63 12.06 1.97
N MET A 302 16.73 10.81 1.51
CA MET A 302 15.58 9.90 1.37
C MET A 302 14.91 9.62 2.71
N VAL A 303 15.69 9.38 3.77
CA VAL A 303 15.19 9.16 5.14
C VAL A 303 14.50 10.43 5.67
N TRP A 304 15.15 11.59 5.55
CA TRP A 304 14.54 12.85 6.00
C TRP A 304 13.28 13.21 5.22
N ALA A 305 13.22 12.90 3.92
CA ALA A 305 12.02 13.08 3.12
C ALA A 305 10.86 12.18 3.61
N ILE A 306 11.12 10.92 3.98
CA ILE A 306 10.11 10.02 4.57
C ILE A 306 9.55 10.62 5.87
N ILE A 307 10.43 11.09 6.75
CA ILE A 307 10.03 11.70 8.04
C ILE A 307 9.22 12.97 7.78
N ALA A 308 9.69 13.85 6.90
CA ALA A 308 9.03 15.11 6.58
C ALA A 308 7.62 14.88 6.02
N ILE A 309 7.45 13.94 5.07
CA ILE A 309 6.13 13.56 4.54
C ILE A 309 5.25 13.03 5.66
N GLY A 310 5.78 12.17 6.52
CA GLY A 310 5.01 11.60 7.62
C GLY A 310 4.50 12.65 8.60
N VAL A 311 5.31 13.67 8.93
CA VAL A 311 4.86 14.80 9.78
C VAL A 311 3.87 15.70 9.04
N LEU A 312 4.19 16.10 7.81
CA LEU A 312 3.35 17.02 7.04
C LEU A 312 1.96 16.43 6.72
N SER A 313 1.84 15.11 6.63
CA SER A 313 0.57 14.43 6.36
C SER A 313 -0.55 14.79 7.35
N PHE A 314 -0.20 15.17 8.59
CA PHE A 314 -1.16 15.56 9.63
C PHE A 314 -1.62 17.02 9.56
N VAL A 315 -1.10 17.84 8.64
CA VAL A 315 -1.42 19.28 8.55
C VAL A 315 -1.92 19.70 7.16
N VAL A 316 -2.49 18.76 6.41
CA VAL A 316 -2.94 18.97 5.02
C VAL A 316 -4.33 18.41 4.70
N TRP A 317 -4.96 17.69 5.63
CA TRP A 317 -6.18 16.91 5.34
C TRP A 317 -7.34 17.71 4.74
N ALA A 318 -7.47 19.00 5.10
CA ALA A 318 -8.61 19.80 4.71
C ALA A 318 -8.62 20.17 3.22
N HIS A 319 -7.59 19.82 2.44
CA HIS A 319 -7.68 19.95 0.98
C HIS A 319 -8.76 19.07 0.35
N HIS A 320 -9.18 18.00 1.02
CA HIS A 320 -10.32 17.19 0.57
C HIS A 320 -11.67 17.85 0.84
N MET A 321 -11.67 19.03 1.44
CA MET A 321 -12.85 19.74 1.93
C MET A 321 -13.01 21.12 1.26
N TYR A 322 -12.27 21.45 0.19
CA TYR A 322 -12.33 22.80 -0.41
C TYR A 322 -13.75 23.19 -0.85
N VAL A 323 -14.54 22.23 -1.30
CA VAL A 323 -15.95 22.42 -1.68
C VAL A 323 -16.93 22.32 -0.51
N SER A 324 -16.46 22.21 0.74
CA SER A 324 -17.32 22.10 1.92
C SER A 324 -17.91 23.44 2.39
N GLY A 325 -17.60 24.55 1.70
CA GLY A 325 -17.95 25.91 2.14
C GLY A 325 -17.07 26.46 3.25
N MET A 326 -15.85 25.92 3.43
CA MET A 326 -14.91 26.41 4.44
C MET A 326 -14.47 27.86 4.20
N ASN A 327 -13.97 28.53 5.24
CA ASN A 327 -13.40 29.86 5.12
C ASN A 327 -12.24 29.88 4.09
N PRO A 328 -12.24 30.79 3.09
CA PRO A 328 -11.20 30.83 2.07
C PRO A 328 -9.76 30.99 2.59
N TYR A 329 -9.55 31.71 3.70
CA TYR A 329 -8.22 31.84 4.32
C TYR A 329 -7.71 30.50 4.86
N PHE A 330 -8.62 29.70 5.43
CA PHE A 330 -8.33 28.34 5.86
C PHE A 330 -8.00 27.45 4.66
N GLY A 331 -8.79 27.54 3.57
CA GLY A 331 -8.51 26.86 2.31
C GLY A 331 -7.11 27.18 1.75
N PHE A 332 -6.71 28.45 1.77
CA PHE A 332 -5.38 28.88 1.32
C PHE A 332 -4.25 28.32 2.19
N PHE A 333 -4.41 28.30 3.52
CA PHE A 333 -3.42 27.68 4.42
C PHE A 333 -3.19 26.20 4.05
N PHE A 334 -4.27 25.44 3.86
CA PHE A 334 -4.19 24.03 3.48
C PHE A 334 -3.65 23.82 2.07
N ALA A 335 -3.90 24.74 1.13
CA ALA A 335 -3.32 24.68 -0.21
C ALA A 335 -1.81 24.83 -0.16
N VAL A 336 -1.30 25.81 0.58
CA VAL A 336 0.14 26.03 0.75
C VAL A 336 0.79 24.82 1.43
N SER A 337 0.23 24.33 2.54
CA SER A 337 0.80 23.17 3.24
C SER A 337 0.77 21.90 2.39
N THR A 338 -0.28 21.69 1.60
CA THR A 338 -0.39 20.56 0.65
C THR A 338 0.67 20.62 -0.43
N LEU A 339 0.87 21.79 -1.06
CA LEU A 339 1.87 21.96 -2.11
C LEU A 339 3.31 21.80 -1.57
N ILE A 340 3.57 22.12 -0.30
CA ILE A 340 4.87 21.89 0.33
C ILE A 340 5.23 20.39 0.35
N ILE A 341 4.27 19.47 0.47
CA ILE A 341 4.55 18.02 0.46
C ILE A 341 5.13 17.54 -0.89
N ALA A 342 4.86 18.27 -1.98
CA ALA A 342 5.44 17.96 -3.27
C ALA A 342 6.97 18.06 -3.26
N VAL A 343 7.57 18.89 -2.40
CA VAL A 343 9.03 19.09 -2.32
C VAL A 343 9.77 17.83 -1.85
N PRO A 344 9.51 17.26 -0.65
CA PRO A 344 10.17 16.02 -0.23
C PRO A 344 9.84 14.85 -1.16
N THR A 345 8.66 14.83 -1.76
CA THR A 345 8.28 13.81 -2.75
C THR A 345 9.11 13.91 -4.02
N ALA A 346 9.28 15.12 -4.58
CA ALA A 346 10.09 15.37 -5.76
C ALA A 346 11.57 15.02 -5.50
N LEU A 347 12.12 15.35 -4.32
CA LEU A 347 13.47 14.93 -3.93
C LEU A 347 13.67 13.42 -4.05
N LYS A 348 12.67 12.62 -3.67
CA LYS A 348 12.75 11.15 -3.81
C LYS A 348 12.76 10.71 -5.27
N VAL A 349 11.92 11.33 -6.11
CA VAL A 349 11.92 11.04 -7.56
C VAL A 349 13.28 11.37 -8.19
N TYR A 350 13.88 12.52 -7.87
CA TYR A 350 15.22 12.86 -8.35
C TYR A 350 16.28 11.87 -7.85
N ASN A 351 16.23 11.49 -6.57
CA ASN A 351 17.16 10.50 -6.01
C ASN A 351 17.04 9.14 -6.71
N TRP A 352 15.83 8.68 -7.06
CA TRP A 352 15.64 7.47 -7.85
C TRP A 352 16.25 7.60 -9.24
N VAL A 353 15.98 8.69 -9.96
CA VAL A 353 16.55 8.93 -11.30
C VAL A 353 18.08 9.01 -11.25
N LEU A 354 18.66 9.67 -10.25
CA LEU A 354 20.11 9.76 -10.06
C LEU A 354 20.74 8.42 -9.66
N THR A 355 19.99 7.56 -8.96
CA THR A 355 20.40 6.19 -8.68
C THR A 355 20.47 5.39 -9.98
N LEU A 356 19.50 5.54 -10.89
CA LEU A 356 19.50 4.89 -12.20
C LEU A 356 20.57 5.44 -13.15
N TRP A 357 20.88 6.73 -13.06
CA TRP A 357 21.83 7.38 -13.96
C TRP A 357 23.22 6.75 -13.83
N ARG A 358 23.77 6.22 -14.94
CA ARG A 358 25.05 5.48 -14.95
C ARG A 358 25.07 4.25 -14.01
N GLY A 359 23.91 3.65 -13.73
CA GLY A 359 23.83 2.32 -13.14
C GLY A 359 23.92 1.22 -14.20
N ASP A 360 24.23 0.00 -13.80
CA ASP A 360 24.10 -1.20 -14.64
C ASP A 360 22.68 -1.76 -14.47
N ILE A 361 21.76 -1.33 -15.33
CA ILE A 361 20.32 -1.58 -15.17
C ILE A 361 19.94 -2.93 -15.75
N HIS A 362 19.60 -3.88 -14.87
CA HIS A 362 19.06 -5.18 -15.26
C HIS A 362 17.54 -5.10 -15.35
N LEU A 363 16.98 -5.23 -16.56
CA LEU A 363 15.53 -5.18 -16.81
C LEU A 363 14.81 -6.49 -16.40
N THR A 364 14.97 -6.86 -15.14
CA THR A 364 14.22 -7.93 -14.47
C THR A 364 12.75 -7.50 -14.27
N VAL A 365 11.84 -8.45 -14.03
CA VAL A 365 10.43 -8.13 -13.77
C VAL A 365 10.26 -7.14 -12.59
N PRO A 366 10.93 -7.29 -11.43
CA PRO A 366 10.90 -6.29 -10.37
C PRO A 366 11.34 -4.90 -10.82
N MET A 367 12.39 -4.82 -11.64
CA MET A 367 12.90 -3.56 -12.15
C MET A 367 11.93 -2.88 -13.10
N LEU A 368 11.26 -3.64 -13.97
CA LEU A 368 10.20 -3.12 -14.86
C LEU A 368 9.08 -2.47 -14.05
N PHE A 369 8.58 -3.15 -13.00
CA PHE A 369 7.56 -2.59 -12.12
C PHE A 369 8.04 -1.37 -11.33
N ALA A 370 9.30 -1.34 -10.90
CA ALA A 370 9.89 -0.18 -10.23
C ALA A 370 9.99 1.04 -11.17
N LEU A 371 10.39 0.84 -12.42
CA LEU A 371 10.41 1.89 -13.43
C LEU A 371 9.00 2.39 -13.77
N ALA A 372 8.04 1.47 -13.94
CA ALA A 372 6.65 1.81 -14.18
C ALA A 372 6.04 2.62 -13.02
N PHE A 373 6.40 2.27 -11.78
CA PHE A 373 6.03 3.08 -10.61
C PHE A 373 6.54 4.51 -10.73
N ILE A 374 7.83 4.74 -11.04
CA ILE A 374 8.37 6.11 -11.12
C ILE A 374 7.57 6.95 -12.12
N VAL A 375 7.31 6.40 -13.31
CA VAL A 375 6.60 7.10 -14.38
C VAL A 375 5.13 7.34 -14.00
N THR A 376 4.44 6.32 -13.49
CA THR A 376 3.01 6.40 -13.13
C THR A 376 2.80 7.35 -11.96
N PHE A 377 3.65 7.24 -10.93
CA PHE A 377 3.63 8.11 -9.76
C PHE A 377 3.94 9.57 -10.13
N LEU A 378 4.90 9.82 -11.03
CA LEU A 378 5.19 11.18 -11.49
C LEU A 378 3.99 11.77 -12.23
N VAL A 379 3.40 11.05 -13.19
CA VAL A 379 2.24 11.54 -13.95
C VAL A 379 1.05 11.79 -13.02
N GLY A 380 0.73 10.85 -12.11
CA GLY A 380 -0.33 11.05 -11.12
C GLY A 380 -0.02 12.16 -10.11
N GLY A 381 1.22 12.29 -9.68
CA GLY A 381 1.66 13.34 -8.76
C GLY A 381 1.52 14.74 -9.35
N LEU A 382 1.84 14.90 -10.64
CA LEU A 382 1.66 16.18 -11.36
C LEU A 382 0.18 16.60 -11.41
N THR A 383 -0.75 15.67 -11.58
CA THR A 383 -2.20 15.99 -11.55
C THR A 383 -2.69 16.34 -10.14
N GLY A 384 -1.99 15.87 -9.10
CA GLY A 384 -2.26 16.28 -7.71
C GLY A 384 -1.95 17.74 -7.42
N LEU A 385 -1.03 18.36 -8.15
CA LEU A 385 -0.74 19.80 -8.02
C LEU A 385 -1.93 20.67 -8.46
N PHE A 386 -2.75 20.17 -9.39
CA PHE A 386 -3.98 20.83 -9.82
C PHE A 386 -5.01 20.79 -8.68
N LEU A 387 -5.19 19.62 -8.05
CA LEU A 387 -6.15 19.44 -6.95
C LEU A 387 -5.67 20.06 -5.63
N GLY A 388 -4.36 20.25 -5.45
CA GLY A 388 -3.80 21.03 -4.33
C GLY A 388 -4.03 22.54 -4.46
N ASN A 389 -4.52 23.03 -5.61
CA ASN A 389 -4.84 24.43 -5.83
C ASN A 389 -6.36 24.64 -5.76
N VAL A 390 -6.81 25.42 -4.76
CA VAL A 390 -8.24 25.68 -4.51
C VAL A 390 -9.01 26.16 -5.75
N ILE A 391 -8.41 27.02 -6.59
CA ILE A 391 -9.09 27.62 -7.75
C ILE A 391 -9.36 26.54 -8.81
N VAL A 392 -8.43 25.61 -8.97
CA VAL A 392 -8.52 24.54 -9.96
C VAL A 392 -9.29 23.34 -9.41
N ASP A 393 -9.22 23.10 -8.10
CA ASP A 393 -9.96 22.02 -7.44
C ASP A 393 -11.48 22.25 -7.51
N ILE A 394 -11.98 23.45 -7.24
CA ILE A 394 -13.44 23.73 -7.24
C ILE A 394 -14.19 23.14 -8.45
N PRO A 395 -13.76 23.40 -9.72
CA PRO A 395 -14.43 22.82 -10.89
C PRO A 395 -14.09 21.36 -11.18
N LEU A 396 -12.97 20.83 -10.65
CA LEU A 396 -12.54 19.44 -10.89
C LEU A 396 -12.98 18.48 -9.78
N SER A 397 -13.34 19.01 -8.61
CA SER A 397 -13.80 18.26 -7.45
C SER A 397 -15.01 17.43 -7.85
N ASP A 398 -15.06 16.20 -7.34
CA ASP A 398 -16.13 15.24 -7.66
C ASP A 398 -16.33 14.93 -9.16
N THR A 399 -15.32 15.16 -10.01
CA THR A 399 -15.30 14.67 -11.39
C THR A 399 -14.43 13.42 -11.54
N TYR A 400 -14.42 12.85 -12.75
CA TYR A 400 -13.49 11.79 -13.14
C TYR A 400 -12.02 12.21 -13.05
N PHE A 401 -11.70 13.52 -12.99
CA PHE A 401 -10.32 13.97 -12.81
C PHE A 401 -9.76 13.50 -11.47
N VAL A 402 -10.53 13.62 -10.39
CA VAL A 402 -10.15 13.12 -9.06
C VAL A 402 -10.00 11.60 -9.07
N VAL A 403 -10.90 10.88 -9.76
CA VAL A 403 -10.82 9.42 -9.90
C VAL A 403 -9.52 9.02 -10.62
N ALA A 404 -9.21 9.68 -11.72
CA ALA A 404 -8.02 9.42 -12.53
C ALA A 404 -6.72 9.74 -11.77
N HIS A 405 -6.66 10.91 -11.13
CA HIS A 405 -5.54 11.30 -10.27
C HIS A 405 -5.31 10.25 -9.19
N PHE A 406 -6.34 9.97 -8.39
CA PHE A 406 -6.24 9.04 -7.26
C PHE A 406 -5.86 7.64 -7.70
N HIS A 407 -6.42 7.13 -8.80
CA HIS A 407 -6.02 5.82 -9.31
C HIS A 407 -4.59 5.79 -9.84
N MET A 408 -4.07 6.86 -10.43
CA MET A 408 -2.66 6.89 -10.86
C MET A 408 -1.70 6.94 -9.66
N VAL A 409 -1.96 7.82 -8.68
CA VAL A 409 -1.02 8.05 -7.56
C VAL A 409 -1.18 7.06 -6.41
N MET A 410 -2.41 6.69 -6.07
CA MET A 410 -2.76 5.91 -4.87
C MET A 410 -3.29 4.51 -5.18
N GLY A 411 -4.01 4.35 -6.28
CA GLY A 411 -4.47 3.03 -6.72
C GLY A 411 -3.32 2.22 -7.29
N VAL A 412 -2.88 2.58 -8.49
CA VAL A 412 -2.03 1.76 -9.34
C VAL A 412 -0.56 1.90 -9.03
N ALA A 413 -0.02 3.11 -8.78
CA ALA A 413 1.40 3.25 -8.46
C ALA A 413 1.83 2.36 -7.27
N PRO A 414 1.14 2.35 -6.12
CA PRO A 414 1.46 1.42 -5.04
C PRO A 414 1.27 -0.06 -5.44
N VAL A 415 0.23 -0.40 -6.22
CA VAL A 415 0.04 -1.77 -6.74
C VAL A 415 1.19 -2.22 -7.64
N LEU A 416 1.77 -1.33 -8.46
CA LEU A 416 2.96 -1.65 -9.26
C LEU A 416 4.15 -1.99 -8.35
N VAL A 417 4.33 -1.26 -7.24
CA VAL A 417 5.37 -1.61 -6.26
C VAL A 417 5.06 -2.92 -5.54
N VAL A 418 3.79 -3.20 -5.23
CA VAL A 418 3.36 -4.51 -4.70
C VAL A 418 3.78 -5.63 -5.64
N PHE A 419 3.50 -5.52 -6.94
CA PHE A 419 3.91 -6.54 -7.90
C PHE A 419 5.43 -6.65 -8.00
N GLY A 420 6.14 -5.53 -8.14
CA GLY A 420 7.61 -5.53 -8.19
C GLY A 420 8.22 -6.14 -6.92
N GLY A 421 7.66 -5.84 -5.76
CA GLY A 421 8.05 -6.39 -4.47
C GLY A 421 7.77 -7.89 -4.37
N ILE A 422 6.56 -8.33 -4.71
CA ILE A 422 6.23 -9.76 -4.71
C ILE A 422 7.21 -10.50 -5.64
N TYR A 423 7.41 -10.07 -6.88
CA TYR A 423 8.38 -10.71 -7.78
C TYR A 423 9.81 -10.70 -7.22
N HIS A 424 10.23 -9.63 -6.51
CA HIS A 424 11.57 -9.55 -5.95
C HIS A 424 11.79 -10.51 -4.77
N TRP A 425 10.87 -10.53 -3.81
CA TRP A 425 10.97 -11.37 -2.61
C TRP A 425 10.34 -12.77 -2.79
N TYR A 426 9.69 -13.06 -3.92
CA TYR A 426 9.14 -14.37 -4.26
C TYR A 426 10.15 -15.53 -4.09
N PRO A 427 11.38 -15.47 -4.63
CA PRO A 427 12.38 -16.51 -4.39
C PRO A 427 12.79 -16.63 -2.93
N LYS A 428 12.65 -15.56 -2.14
CA LYS A 428 12.92 -15.60 -0.71
C LYS A 428 11.84 -16.33 0.07
N VAL A 429 10.59 -16.11 -0.31
CA VAL A 429 9.41 -16.74 0.30
C VAL A 429 9.32 -18.23 -0.06
N THR A 430 9.60 -18.58 -1.31
CA THR A 430 9.33 -19.93 -1.84
C THR A 430 10.59 -20.77 -2.08
N GLY A 431 11.77 -20.16 -2.09
CA GLY A 431 13.02 -20.80 -2.50
C GLY A 431 13.13 -21.04 -4.01
N ARG A 432 12.19 -20.51 -4.80
CA ARG A 432 12.05 -20.80 -6.23
C ARG A 432 11.83 -19.54 -7.06
N MET A 433 12.33 -19.58 -8.30
CA MET A 433 12.15 -18.52 -9.27
C MET A 433 10.78 -18.63 -9.96
N TYR A 434 10.14 -17.48 -10.17
CA TYR A 434 8.94 -17.36 -11.01
C TYR A 434 9.28 -17.51 -12.50
N ASN A 435 8.26 -17.67 -13.35
CA ASN A 435 8.46 -17.65 -14.80
C ASN A 435 8.60 -16.19 -15.29
N ASP A 436 9.78 -15.86 -15.82
CA ASP A 436 10.13 -14.51 -16.29
C ASP A 436 9.26 -14.04 -17.46
N THR A 437 8.96 -14.92 -18.43
CA THR A 437 8.12 -14.58 -19.59
C THR A 437 6.70 -14.22 -19.17
N LEU A 438 6.09 -15.00 -18.27
CA LEU A 438 4.76 -14.70 -17.75
C LEU A 438 4.77 -13.42 -16.90
N GLY A 439 5.85 -13.17 -16.15
CA GLY A 439 6.02 -11.94 -15.37
C GLY A 439 6.12 -10.69 -16.25
N LYS A 440 6.88 -10.76 -17.35
CA LYS A 440 6.97 -9.67 -18.34
C LYS A 440 5.66 -9.45 -19.09
N LEU A 441 4.93 -10.51 -19.41
CA LEU A 441 3.61 -10.41 -20.03
C LEU A 441 2.60 -9.72 -19.08
N HIS A 442 2.55 -10.16 -17.82
CA HIS A 442 1.73 -9.52 -16.78
C HIS A 442 2.08 -8.04 -16.61
N PHE A 443 3.38 -7.72 -16.59
CA PHE A 443 3.87 -6.34 -16.53
C PHE A 443 3.34 -5.49 -17.68
N TRP A 444 3.55 -5.90 -18.94
CA TRP A 444 3.20 -5.06 -20.10
C TRP A 444 1.70 -4.83 -20.23
N ILE A 445 0.88 -5.86 -19.98
CA ILE A 445 -0.58 -5.70 -20.00
C ILE A 445 -1.02 -4.75 -18.90
N THR A 446 -0.50 -4.91 -17.68
CA THR A 446 -0.85 -4.05 -16.54
C THR A 446 -0.42 -2.61 -16.76
N PHE A 447 0.83 -2.38 -17.19
CA PHE A 447 1.38 -1.03 -17.35
C PHE A 447 0.69 -0.25 -18.48
N LEU A 448 0.61 -0.83 -19.68
CA LEU A 448 -0.02 -0.16 -20.82
C LEU A 448 -1.53 0.00 -20.60
N GLY A 449 -2.17 -1.04 -20.05
CA GLY A 449 -3.60 -1.00 -19.71
C GLY A 449 -3.94 0.07 -18.68
N THR A 450 -3.11 0.26 -17.66
CA THR A 450 -3.27 1.34 -16.67
C THR A 450 -3.38 2.71 -17.34
N TYR A 451 -2.45 3.02 -18.25
CA TYR A 451 -2.49 4.31 -18.97
C TYR A 451 -3.71 4.41 -19.88
N ALA A 452 -4.07 3.34 -20.58
CA ALA A 452 -5.25 3.30 -21.43
C ALA A 452 -6.58 3.39 -20.64
N ILE A 453 -6.59 3.08 -19.34
CA ILE A 453 -7.74 3.24 -18.45
C ILE A 453 -7.80 4.66 -17.88
N PHE A 454 -6.75 5.09 -17.17
CA PHE A 454 -6.83 6.27 -16.29
C PHE A 454 -6.37 7.56 -16.96
N PHE A 455 -5.52 7.51 -17.99
CA PHE A 455 -5.17 8.73 -18.71
C PHE A 455 -6.39 9.37 -19.39
N PRO A 456 -7.26 8.60 -20.09
CA PRO A 456 -8.48 9.18 -20.66
C PRO A 456 -9.52 9.61 -19.62
N MET A 457 -9.51 9.06 -18.40
CA MET A 457 -10.39 9.55 -17.33
C MET A 457 -10.06 10.99 -16.89
N HIS A 458 -8.81 11.46 -17.01
CA HIS A 458 -8.50 12.87 -16.77
C HIS A 458 -9.23 13.76 -17.78
N TYR A 459 -9.29 13.35 -19.04
CA TYR A 459 -10.05 14.05 -20.08
C TYR A 459 -11.55 14.06 -19.77
N LEU A 460 -12.12 12.92 -19.39
CA LEU A 460 -13.52 12.84 -18.94
C LEU A 460 -13.81 13.80 -17.77
N GLY A 461 -12.86 13.91 -16.83
CA GLY A 461 -12.94 14.87 -15.74
C GLY A 461 -12.98 16.32 -16.20
N PHE A 462 -12.12 16.70 -17.14
CA PHE A 462 -12.14 18.05 -17.73
C PHE A 462 -13.42 18.36 -18.52
N GLN A 463 -14.08 17.34 -19.07
CA GLN A 463 -15.41 17.50 -19.69
C GLN A 463 -16.53 17.69 -18.65
N GLY A 464 -16.22 17.68 -17.35
CA GLY A 464 -17.19 17.86 -16.27
C GLY A 464 -17.98 16.59 -15.94
N MET A 465 -17.51 15.41 -16.35
CA MET A 465 -18.18 14.15 -16.04
C MET A 465 -18.06 13.83 -14.54
N PRO A 466 -19.17 13.84 -13.77
CA PRO A 466 -19.13 13.64 -12.33
C PRO A 466 -18.84 12.17 -11.99
N ARG A 467 -18.15 11.94 -10.87
CA ARG A 467 -17.97 10.59 -10.30
C ARG A 467 -19.23 10.12 -9.59
N ARG A 468 -19.37 8.79 -9.40
CA ARG A 468 -20.49 8.16 -8.66
C ARG A 468 -21.85 8.30 -9.36
N TYR A 469 -21.89 8.30 -10.68
CA TYR A 469 -23.12 8.21 -11.45
C TYR A 469 -23.24 6.81 -12.02
N TYR A 470 -24.43 6.22 -11.87
CA TYR A 470 -24.75 4.87 -12.37
C TYR A 470 -24.94 4.83 -13.89
N ALA A 471 -25.46 5.90 -14.46
CA ALA A 471 -25.67 6.08 -15.89
C ALA A 471 -25.55 7.55 -16.26
N TYR A 472 -25.20 7.81 -17.51
CA TYR A 472 -25.05 9.16 -18.06
C TYR A 472 -26.08 9.49 -19.15
N GLU A 473 -27.07 8.61 -19.33
CA GLU A 473 -28.16 8.83 -20.27
C GLU A 473 -28.93 10.10 -19.92
N ASN A 474 -29.28 10.89 -20.94
CA ASN A 474 -30.06 12.14 -20.83
C ASN A 474 -29.34 13.33 -20.18
N TYR A 475 -28.06 13.25 -19.86
CA TYR A 475 -27.28 14.42 -19.45
C TYR A 475 -26.73 15.15 -20.68
N ALA A 476 -27.39 16.24 -21.08
CA ALA A 476 -27.05 17.01 -22.29
C ALA A 476 -25.62 17.58 -22.33
N PHE A 477 -24.95 17.71 -21.18
CA PHE A 477 -23.58 18.21 -21.09
C PHE A 477 -22.52 17.11 -21.32
N ILE A 478 -22.91 15.85 -21.41
CA ILE A 478 -21.98 14.73 -21.62
C ILE A 478 -21.99 14.36 -23.10
N PRO A 479 -20.89 14.60 -23.84
CA PRO A 479 -20.85 14.30 -25.26
C PRO A 479 -20.85 12.80 -25.53
N GLN A 480 -21.37 12.38 -26.70
CA GLN A 480 -21.37 10.97 -27.10
C GLN A 480 -19.96 10.35 -27.10
N SER A 481 -18.94 11.13 -27.47
CA SER A 481 -17.54 10.71 -27.42
C SER A 481 -17.08 10.29 -26.02
N ALA A 482 -17.65 10.85 -24.95
CA ALA A 482 -17.36 10.43 -23.59
C ALA A 482 -17.91 9.02 -23.28
N GLN A 483 -19.06 8.65 -23.86
CA GLN A 483 -19.60 7.31 -23.73
C GLN A 483 -18.76 6.28 -24.50
N GLU A 484 -18.36 6.61 -25.73
CA GLU A 484 -17.45 5.77 -26.53
C GLU A 484 -16.12 5.54 -25.80
N LEU A 485 -15.58 6.59 -25.18
CA LEU A 485 -14.38 6.49 -24.37
C LEU A 485 -14.58 5.62 -23.14
N ASN A 486 -15.74 5.68 -22.48
CA ASN A 486 -16.08 4.77 -21.38
C ASN A 486 -16.15 3.31 -21.83
N ALA A 487 -16.74 3.02 -22.99
CA ALA A 487 -16.77 1.68 -23.55
C ALA A 487 -15.34 1.16 -23.81
N PHE A 488 -14.47 1.98 -24.42
CA PHE A 488 -13.06 1.65 -24.60
C PHE A 488 -12.35 1.36 -23.28
N ILE A 489 -12.46 2.26 -22.29
CA ILE A 489 -11.86 2.09 -20.97
C ILE A 489 -12.35 0.78 -20.32
N THR A 490 -13.62 0.43 -20.50
CA THR A 490 -14.20 -0.81 -19.95
C THR A 490 -13.57 -2.06 -20.56
N VAL A 491 -13.39 -2.12 -21.88
CA VAL A 491 -12.71 -3.25 -22.54
C VAL A 491 -11.28 -3.41 -22.01
N VAL A 492 -10.57 -2.30 -21.86
CA VAL A 492 -9.20 -2.32 -21.33
C VAL A 492 -9.19 -2.74 -19.85
N ALA A 493 -10.10 -2.22 -19.02
CA ALA A 493 -10.22 -2.57 -17.61
C ALA A 493 -10.45 -4.07 -17.41
N LEU A 494 -11.38 -4.66 -18.15
CA LEU A 494 -11.64 -6.11 -18.12
C LEU A 494 -10.40 -6.92 -18.54
N THR A 495 -9.69 -6.46 -19.57
CA THR A 495 -8.45 -7.10 -20.04
C THR A 495 -7.38 -7.09 -18.95
N VAL A 496 -7.18 -5.94 -18.29
CA VAL A 496 -6.25 -5.79 -17.16
C VAL A 496 -6.71 -6.61 -15.96
N GLY A 497 -7.99 -6.63 -15.63
CA GLY A 497 -8.58 -7.44 -14.56
C GLY A 497 -8.29 -8.93 -14.76
N VAL A 498 -8.58 -9.46 -15.95
CA VAL A 498 -8.29 -10.87 -16.30
C VAL A 498 -6.79 -11.17 -16.28
N SER A 499 -5.94 -10.23 -16.69
CA SER A 499 -4.48 -10.42 -16.65
C SER A 499 -3.92 -10.61 -15.24
N GLN A 500 -4.66 -10.23 -14.18
CA GLN A 500 -4.23 -10.52 -12.81
C GLN A 500 -4.29 -12.02 -12.50
N LEU A 501 -5.12 -12.80 -13.21
CA LEU A 501 -5.10 -14.26 -13.11
C LEU A 501 -3.79 -14.86 -13.66
N LEU A 502 -3.15 -14.20 -14.64
CA LEU A 502 -1.83 -14.59 -15.13
C LEU A 502 -0.77 -14.49 -14.03
N PHE A 503 -0.83 -13.41 -13.24
CA PHE A 503 0.03 -13.23 -12.07
C PHE A 503 -0.21 -14.32 -11.03
N VAL A 504 -1.47 -14.56 -10.64
CA VAL A 504 -1.82 -15.61 -9.67
C VAL A 504 -1.34 -16.98 -10.14
N PHE A 505 -1.56 -17.29 -11.42
CA PHE A 505 -1.09 -18.53 -12.03
C PHE A 505 0.43 -18.64 -11.97
N ASN A 506 1.17 -17.60 -12.35
CA ASN A 506 2.63 -17.60 -12.31
C ASN A 506 3.16 -17.86 -10.89
N MET A 507 2.61 -17.17 -9.89
CA MET A 507 3.00 -17.36 -8.48
C MET A 507 2.65 -18.77 -7.99
N ALA A 508 1.42 -19.25 -8.22
CA ALA A 508 1.00 -20.56 -7.77
C ALA A 508 1.81 -21.68 -8.44
N TRP A 509 1.94 -21.65 -9.77
CA TRP A 509 2.66 -22.68 -10.53
C TRP A 509 4.15 -22.71 -10.17
N SER A 510 4.80 -21.55 -10.08
CA SER A 510 6.22 -21.49 -9.79
C SER A 510 6.57 -21.92 -8.36
N ALA A 511 5.64 -21.86 -7.41
CA ALA A 511 5.89 -22.36 -6.06
C ALA A 511 6.19 -23.86 -6.07
N PHE A 512 5.53 -24.60 -6.98
CA PHE A 512 5.69 -26.05 -7.12
C PHE A 512 6.62 -26.48 -8.27
N LYS A 513 6.76 -25.66 -9.32
CA LYS A 513 7.50 -26.02 -10.56
C LYS A 513 8.64 -25.06 -10.94
N GLY A 514 8.81 -23.94 -10.25
CA GLY A 514 9.90 -22.98 -10.49
C GLY A 514 11.30 -23.54 -10.22
N LYS A 515 12.32 -23.01 -10.89
CA LYS A 515 13.72 -23.43 -10.66
C LYS A 515 14.16 -23.02 -9.24
N PRO A 516 15.00 -23.80 -8.54
CA PRO A 516 15.60 -23.36 -7.27
C PRO A 516 16.31 -22.01 -7.44
N ALA A 517 16.06 -21.07 -6.53
CA ALA A 517 16.57 -19.71 -6.63
C ALA A 517 17.95 -19.49 -5.98
N GLY A 518 18.38 -20.39 -5.09
CA GLY A 518 19.54 -20.15 -4.23
C GLY A 518 19.23 -19.14 -3.10
N SER A 519 20.23 -18.77 -2.32
CA SER A 519 20.05 -17.89 -1.15
C SER A 519 19.84 -16.42 -1.52
N ASN A 520 20.57 -15.95 -2.54
CA ASN A 520 20.64 -14.56 -2.97
C ASN A 520 20.66 -14.46 -4.51
N PRO A 521 19.54 -14.71 -5.20
CA PRO A 521 19.49 -14.71 -6.67
C PRO A 521 19.77 -13.33 -7.30
N TRP A 522 19.63 -12.26 -6.52
CA TRP A 522 19.78 -10.89 -6.99
C TRP A 522 21.14 -10.28 -6.62
N GLY A 523 21.99 -10.98 -5.88
CA GLY A 523 23.20 -10.40 -5.30
C GLY A 523 22.88 -9.14 -4.48
N GLY A 524 21.87 -9.21 -3.61
CA GLY A 524 21.44 -8.11 -2.74
C GLY A 524 22.37 -7.95 -1.53
N ALA A 525 22.61 -6.71 -1.12
CA ALA A 525 23.51 -6.37 -0.01
C ALA A 525 22.86 -6.46 1.39
N SER A 526 21.54 -6.29 1.46
CA SER A 526 20.76 -6.24 2.70
C SER A 526 20.64 -7.61 3.40
N LEU A 527 20.37 -7.57 4.70
CA LEU A 527 20.42 -8.75 5.58
C LEU A 527 19.45 -9.87 5.17
N GLU A 528 18.26 -9.56 4.66
CA GLU A 528 17.30 -10.59 4.27
C GLU A 528 17.90 -11.54 3.24
N TRP A 529 18.81 -11.09 2.37
CA TRP A 529 19.48 -11.95 1.40
C TRP A 529 20.63 -12.79 1.97
N GLN A 530 20.97 -12.60 3.25
CA GLN A 530 22.09 -13.25 3.94
C GLN A 530 21.65 -14.30 4.98
N THR A 531 20.37 -14.68 5.01
CA THR A 531 19.92 -15.75 5.92
C THR A 531 20.59 -17.09 5.57
N PRO A 532 20.90 -17.95 6.57
CA PRO A 532 21.56 -19.23 6.33
C PRO A 532 20.75 -20.20 5.45
N ASN A 533 19.42 -20.13 5.54
CA ASN A 533 18.49 -20.98 4.80
C ASN A 533 17.61 -20.14 3.87
N THR A 534 17.21 -20.73 2.73
CA THR A 534 16.20 -20.17 1.83
C THR A 534 15.18 -21.24 1.44
N PRO A 535 13.90 -21.08 1.78
CA PRO A 535 13.33 -20.01 2.62
C PRO A 535 13.91 -19.96 4.05
N PRO A 536 13.94 -18.79 4.72
CA PRO A 536 14.38 -18.69 6.11
C PRO A 536 13.49 -19.52 7.03
N ILE A 537 14.10 -20.20 8.01
CA ILE A 537 13.40 -20.97 9.04
C ILE A 537 12.98 -20.08 10.23
N HIS A 538 12.23 -20.64 11.18
CA HIS A 538 11.86 -19.93 12.41
C HIS A 538 13.11 -19.42 13.14
N GLY A 539 13.04 -18.21 13.69
CA GLY A 539 14.20 -17.55 14.30
C GLY A 539 15.22 -16.90 13.35
N ASN A 540 15.03 -17.05 12.03
CA ASN A 540 15.75 -16.38 10.91
C ASN A 540 17.27 -16.65 10.77
N TRP A 541 17.99 -16.75 11.88
CA TRP A 541 19.43 -16.80 11.99
C TRP A 541 19.88 -18.02 12.79
N GLY A 542 21.18 -18.34 12.74
CA GLY A 542 21.76 -19.42 13.53
C GLY A 542 21.85 -19.09 15.03
N GLU A 543 22.81 -19.67 15.73
CA GLU A 543 23.04 -19.40 17.16
C GLU A 543 23.34 -17.93 17.43
N LYS A 544 24.12 -17.28 16.56
CA LYS A 544 24.48 -15.86 16.66
C LYS A 544 23.71 -15.02 15.65
N LEU A 545 23.39 -13.79 16.05
CA LEU A 545 22.80 -12.79 15.16
C LEU A 545 23.87 -12.23 14.21
N PRO A 546 23.48 -11.76 13.00
CA PRO A 546 24.41 -11.13 12.08
C PRO A 546 24.91 -9.80 12.65
N VAL A 547 26.21 -9.50 12.54
CA VAL A 547 26.77 -8.21 12.94
C VAL A 547 26.83 -7.28 11.73
N VAL A 548 26.26 -6.09 11.84
CA VAL A 548 26.18 -5.12 10.74
C VAL A 548 27.28 -4.09 10.85
N HIS A 549 28.09 -3.97 9.80
CA HIS A 549 29.22 -3.04 9.74
C HIS A 549 28.95 -1.85 8.81
N ARG A 550 28.00 -1.98 7.88
CA ARG A 550 27.73 -1.02 6.80
C ARG A 550 26.23 -0.90 6.46
N TRP A 551 25.89 0.11 5.68
CA TRP A 551 24.55 0.35 5.13
C TRP A 551 24.12 -0.70 4.07
N ALA A 552 22.83 -0.74 3.76
CA ALA A 552 22.18 -1.76 2.93
C ALA A 552 22.38 -1.63 1.40
N TYR A 553 23.19 -0.68 0.95
CA TYR A 553 23.27 -0.30 -0.47
C TYR A 553 24.70 -0.25 -1.02
N ASP A 554 25.63 -1.04 -0.48
CA ASP A 554 27.00 -1.11 -1.02
C ASP A 554 27.05 -1.97 -2.30
N TYR A 555 26.67 -1.37 -3.42
CA TYR A 555 26.77 -1.92 -4.78
C TYR A 555 27.89 -1.22 -5.56
N SER A 556 28.57 -1.95 -6.45
CA SER A 556 29.65 -1.39 -7.29
C SER A 556 30.70 -0.60 -6.49
N VAL A 557 31.16 -1.16 -5.36
CA VAL A 557 32.12 -0.49 -4.47
C VAL A 557 33.48 -0.36 -5.17
N PRO A 558 34.07 0.85 -5.26
CA PRO A 558 35.34 1.04 -5.95
C PRO A 558 36.47 0.17 -5.39
N GLY A 559 37.19 -0.51 -6.29
CA GLY A 559 38.31 -1.39 -5.96
C GLY A 559 37.91 -2.79 -5.47
N ILE A 560 36.63 -3.14 -5.53
CA ILE A 560 36.11 -4.48 -5.25
C ILE A 560 35.64 -5.10 -6.56
N GLU A 561 36.10 -6.31 -6.87
CA GLU A 561 35.66 -7.04 -8.07
C GLU A 561 34.20 -7.51 -7.96
N GLN A 562 33.75 -7.90 -6.75
CA GLN A 562 32.34 -8.22 -6.53
C GLN A 562 31.47 -6.97 -6.65
N ASP A 563 30.34 -7.15 -7.33
CA ASP A 563 29.40 -6.09 -7.62
C ASP A 563 28.52 -5.67 -6.41
N PHE A 564 28.56 -6.40 -5.30
CA PHE A 564 27.92 -5.98 -4.06
C PHE A 564 28.72 -6.42 -2.83
N VAL A 565 28.57 -5.69 -1.73
CA VAL A 565 29.17 -6.02 -0.43
C VAL A 565 28.06 -6.17 0.62
N PRO A 566 27.88 -7.37 1.20
CA PRO A 566 26.91 -7.61 2.26
C PRO A 566 27.09 -6.70 3.48
N GLN A 567 25.98 -6.37 4.16
CA GLN A 567 26.01 -5.58 5.40
C GLN A 567 26.88 -6.17 6.53
N THR A 568 27.14 -7.47 6.47
CA THR A 568 27.92 -8.23 7.45
C THR A 568 29.43 -8.21 7.22
N VAL A 569 29.91 -7.66 6.09
CA VAL A 569 31.34 -7.56 5.81
C VAL A 569 31.95 -6.42 6.61
N SER A 570 32.93 -6.73 7.46
CA SER A 570 33.69 -5.75 8.26
C SER A 570 34.59 -4.85 7.40
N ALA A 571 35.19 -3.83 8.02
CA ALA A 571 36.13 -2.95 7.32
C ALA A 571 37.43 -3.69 6.95
N GLU A 572 37.89 -4.60 7.81
CA GLU A 572 39.09 -5.41 7.58
C GLU A 572 38.89 -6.40 6.43
N GLU A 573 37.76 -7.11 6.41
CA GLU A 573 37.41 -8.01 5.31
C GLU A 573 37.27 -7.26 3.98
N LEU A 574 36.69 -6.06 3.99
CA LEU A 574 36.61 -5.23 2.78
C LEU A 574 37.98 -4.86 2.24
N GLU A 575 38.91 -4.49 3.11
CA GLU A 575 40.27 -4.15 2.69
C GLU A 575 40.99 -5.38 2.13
N HIS A 576 40.77 -6.55 2.74
CA HIS A 576 41.26 -7.81 2.19
C HIS A 576 40.67 -8.11 0.80
N MET A 577 39.37 -7.88 0.59
CA MET A 577 38.72 -8.01 -0.73
C MET A 577 39.34 -7.06 -1.78
N ARG A 578 39.70 -5.82 -1.39
CA ARG A 578 40.41 -4.88 -2.29
C ARG A 578 41.79 -5.38 -2.67
N GLN A 579 42.55 -5.90 -1.70
CA GLN A 579 43.90 -6.40 -1.94
C GLN A 579 43.89 -7.60 -2.90
N LEU A 580 42.92 -8.51 -2.74
CA LEU A 580 42.71 -9.63 -3.67
C LEU A 580 42.39 -9.13 -5.08
N SER A 581 41.46 -8.17 -5.20
CA SER A 581 41.05 -7.57 -6.49
C SER A 581 42.21 -6.82 -7.19
N ALA A 582 43.11 -6.21 -6.41
CA ALA A 582 44.30 -5.54 -6.96
C ALA A 582 45.41 -6.53 -7.36
N GLY A 583 45.46 -7.71 -6.73
CA GLY A 583 46.41 -8.78 -7.02
C GLY A 583 46.10 -9.52 -8.32
N THR A 584 44.82 -9.80 -8.59
CA THR A 584 44.35 -10.40 -9.85
C THR A 584 44.64 -9.48 -11.04
N TRP A 585 44.39 -8.18 -10.90
CA TRP A 585 44.67 -7.19 -11.96
C TRP A 585 46.17 -7.13 -12.35
N LYS A 586 47.09 -7.36 -11.41
CA LYS A 586 48.54 -7.37 -11.68
C LYS A 586 49.02 -8.67 -12.34
N ALA A 587 48.27 -9.76 -12.22
CA ALA A 587 48.58 -11.03 -12.88
C ALA A 587 48.17 -11.01 -14.35
N ASP A 588 47.02 -10.42 -14.68
CA ASP A 588 46.48 -10.37 -16.05
C ASP A 588 47.18 -9.36 -16.97
N VAL A 589 47.94 -8.40 -16.43
CA VAL A 589 48.73 -7.42 -17.21
C VAL A 589 50.13 -7.97 -17.57
N LYS A 590 50.50 -9.16 -17.10
CA LYS A 590 51.80 -9.81 -17.38
C LYS A 590 51.74 -10.97 -18.39
N THR A 591 50.61 -11.16 -19.05
CA THR A 591 50.42 -12.07 -20.20
C THR A 591 49.88 -11.27 -21.38
#